data_AF-A0A9E5QZ21-F1
#
_entry.id   AF-A0A9E5QZ21-F1
#
_cell.length_a   1.000
_cell.length_b   1.000
_cell.length_c   1.000
_cell.angle_alpha   90.00
_cell.angle_beta   90.00
_cell.angle_gamma   90.00
#
_symmetry.space_group_name_H-M   'P 1'
#
loop_
_entity.id
_entity.type
_entity.pdbx_description
1 polymer ?
#
loop_
_entity_poly.entity_id
_entity_poly.type
_entity_poly.pdbx_seq_one_letter_code
_entity_poly.pdbx_strand_id
1 'polypeptide(L)'
;MTESPLSLWTSKLKDAAPEIRAQACKELGRLRDPAAIRPLVNAYQQDSEASVRLAAEAALRKLGRQAPGAGGEGWLRVATLALVGSLVILLGLNVALRLGGGDAEEVAAPTATPETPTDRDVLLSQYQNLLQQAQADVAAMRAEWNLGAGQLTCAATLNRPQPIEMRPIDDQTYPDFGFVPTLNQAVTNLNFFPIRFWDVACADGTRGTVQQAIDASDELTRIETFLAQAEQGLTQAIENPLMPIDVSAPEAPTPESTPAELPTPEAPATEPTPTPEGG
;
A
#
# COMPACT_ATOMS: atom_id res chain seq x y z
N MET A 1 34.15 8.71 -0.07
CA MET A 1 32.73 8.29 -0.08
C MET A 1 31.98 9.33 0.72
N THR A 2 31.16 10.17 0.08
CA THR A 2 30.35 11.17 0.77
C THR A 2 29.03 10.50 1.19
N GLU A 3 28.80 10.37 2.50
CA GLU A 3 27.50 9.89 3.00
C GLU A 3 26.38 10.83 2.53
N SER A 4 25.23 10.27 2.15
CA SER A 4 24.06 11.08 1.81
C SER A 4 23.60 11.87 3.06
N PRO A 5 23.22 13.16 2.92
CA PRO A 5 22.67 13.92 4.04
C PRO A 5 21.51 13.21 4.74
N LEU A 6 20.69 12.45 4.00
CA LEU A 6 19.60 11.65 4.57
C LEU A 6 20.10 10.54 5.49
N SER A 7 21.07 9.74 5.02
CA SER A 7 21.62 8.62 5.81
C SER A 7 22.34 9.12 7.05
N LEU A 8 23.06 10.25 6.92
CA LEU A 8 23.73 10.91 8.03
C LEU A 8 22.72 11.27 9.13
N TRP A 9 21.66 12.01 8.82
CA TRP A 9 20.69 12.43 9.84
C TRP A 9 19.82 11.28 10.37
N THR A 10 19.52 10.28 9.54
CA THR A 10 18.81 9.08 10.00
C THR A 10 19.62 8.31 11.05
N SER A 11 20.96 8.27 10.92
CA SER A 11 21.82 7.66 11.94
C SER A 11 21.76 8.40 13.29
N LYS A 12 21.61 9.73 13.25
CA LYS A 12 21.56 10.60 14.44
C LYS A 12 20.25 10.50 15.23
N LEU A 13 19.21 9.87 14.68
CA LEU A 13 18.00 9.54 15.45
C LEU A 13 18.23 8.47 16.53
N LYS A 14 19.38 7.80 16.53
CA LYS A 14 19.74 6.80 17.55
C LYS A 14 20.73 7.32 18.59
N ASP A 15 21.06 8.61 18.55
CA ASP A 15 22.03 9.20 19.47
C ASP A 15 21.52 9.18 20.92
N ALA A 16 22.43 8.99 21.87
CA ALA A 16 22.09 8.98 23.30
C ALA A 16 21.57 10.35 23.76
N ALA A 17 22.11 11.44 23.21
CA ALA A 17 21.73 12.79 23.57
C ALA A 17 20.40 13.19 22.89
N PRO A 18 19.34 13.54 23.66
CA PRO A 18 18.07 13.95 23.09
C PRO A 18 18.17 15.20 22.22
N GLU A 19 19.10 16.11 22.51
CA GLU A 19 19.34 17.32 21.74
C GLU A 19 19.79 16.97 20.31
N ILE A 20 20.61 15.92 20.16
CA ILE A 20 21.09 15.45 18.86
C ILE A 20 19.96 14.78 18.08
N ARG A 21 19.13 13.95 18.74
CA ARG A 21 17.96 13.34 18.09
C ARG A 21 16.94 14.39 17.64
N ALA A 22 16.67 15.40 18.47
CA ALA A 22 15.80 16.52 18.10
C ALA A 22 16.35 17.32 16.92
N GLN A 23 17.67 17.53 16.88
CA GLN A 23 18.33 18.19 15.75
C GLN A 23 18.24 17.33 14.47
N ALA A 24 18.42 16.02 14.58
CA ALA A 24 18.25 15.09 13.47
C ALA A 24 16.83 15.16 12.88
N CYS A 25 15.79 15.17 13.73
CA CYS A 25 14.41 15.38 13.28
C CYS A 25 14.25 16.69 12.50
N LYS A 26 14.82 17.80 13.00
CA LYS A 26 14.73 19.11 12.35
C LYS A 26 15.39 19.09 10.97
N GLU A 27 16.57 18.50 10.84
CA GLU A 27 17.32 18.45 9.58
C GLU A 27 16.67 17.50 8.56
N LEU A 28 16.17 16.35 9.00
CA LEU A 28 15.35 15.47 8.14
C LEU A 28 14.11 16.20 7.59
N GLY A 29 13.43 16.99 8.42
CA GLY A 29 12.31 17.83 7.98
C GLY A 29 12.71 18.99 7.06
N ARG A 30 13.99 19.41 7.06
CA ARG A 30 14.53 20.40 6.11
C ARG A 30 14.89 19.77 4.77
N LEU A 31 15.42 18.56 4.79
CA LEU A 31 15.73 17.78 3.58
C LEU A 31 14.47 17.50 2.76
N ARG A 32 13.32 17.35 3.44
CA ARG A 32 12.01 17.10 2.82
C ARG A 32 11.96 15.85 1.93
N ASP A 33 12.87 14.91 2.18
CA ASP A 33 12.89 13.62 1.51
C ASP A 33 11.80 12.70 2.10
N PRO A 34 10.88 12.16 1.27
CA PRO A 34 9.85 11.23 1.74
C PRO A 34 10.40 9.99 2.46
N ALA A 35 11.64 9.56 2.17
CA ALA A 35 12.28 8.45 2.87
C ALA A 35 12.49 8.73 4.38
N ALA A 36 12.45 10.01 4.79
CA ALA A 36 12.52 10.40 6.20
C ALA A 36 11.20 10.18 6.97
N ILE A 37 10.07 9.89 6.30
CA ILE A 37 8.76 9.75 6.95
C ILE A 37 8.78 8.61 7.97
N ARG A 38 9.23 7.41 7.60
CA ARG A 38 9.23 6.25 8.52
C ARG A 38 10.13 6.49 9.76
N PRO A 39 11.38 6.96 9.63
CA PRO A 39 12.21 7.30 10.79
C PRO A 39 11.59 8.37 11.70
N LEU A 40 10.99 9.41 11.12
CA LEU A 40 10.35 10.48 11.89
C LEU A 40 9.07 10.03 12.60
N VAL A 41 8.26 9.18 11.97
CA VAL A 41 7.08 8.57 12.60
C VAL A 41 7.49 7.71 13.80
N ASN A 42 8.59 6.97 13.70
CA ASN A 42 9.13 6.21 14.82
C ASN A 42 9.56 7.15 15.96
N ALA A 43 10.35 8.18 15.66
CA ALA A 43 10.77 9.18 16.65
C ALA A 43 9.58 9.90 17.32
N TYR A 44 8.50 10.16 16.59
CA TYR A 44 7.28 10.73 17.15
C TYR A 44 6.56 9.79 18.12
N GLN A 45 6.49 8.49 17.82
CA GLN A 45 5.74 7.52 18.61
C GLN A 45 6.52 6.93 19.79
N GLN A 46 7.84 6.73 19.63
CA GLN A 46 8.62 5.87 20.51
C GLN A 46 9.70 6.62 21.31
N ASP A 47 10.04 7.87 20.97
CA ASP A 47 11.07 8.59 21.71
C ASP A 47 10.59 8.99 23.10
N SER A 48 11.41 8.72 24.12
CA SER A 48 11.11 9.02 25.51
C SER A 48 11.05 10.52 25.79
N GLU A 49 11.84 11.32 25.06
CA GLU A 49 11.98 12.73 25.31
C GLU A 49 10.93 13.57 24.57
N ALA A 50 10.25 14.47 25.30
CA ALA A 50 9.16 15.27 24.75
C ALA A 50 9.65 16.23 23.65
N SER A 51 10.84 16.82 23.83
CA SER A 51 11.43 17.73 22.84
C SER A 51 11.72 17.05 21.49
N VAL A 52 12.06 15.75 21.51
CA VAL A 52 12.31 14.97 20.28
C VAL A 52 11.00 14.65 19.57
N ARG A 53 9.96 14.23 20.32
CA ARG A 53 8.62 13.99 19.73
C ARG A 53 8.05 15.25 19.07
N LEU A 54 8.17 16.41 19.71
CA LEU A 54 7.74 17.70 19.14
C LEU A 54 8.55 18.06 17.88
N ALA A 55 9.86 17.81 17.87
CA ALA A 55 10.69 18.03 16.70
C ALA A 55 10.31 17.10 15.53
N ALA A 56 10.01 15.82 15.83
CA ALA A 56 9.55 14.83 14.86
C ALA A 56 8.19 15.21 14.26
N GLU A 57 7.22 15.61 15.10
CA GLU A 57 5.92 16.12 14.66
C GLU A 57 6.07 17.35 13.75
N ALA A 58 6.90 18.32 14.14
CA ALA A 58 7.15 19.51 13.33
C ALA A 58 7.79 19.17 11.98
N ALA A 59 8.67 18.18 11.94
CA ALA A 59 9.29 17.67 10.71
C ALA A 59 8.27 16.94 9.83
N LEU A 60 7.45 16.06 10.40
CA LEU A 60 6.36 15.37 9.70
C LEU A 60 5.34 16.35 9.14
N ARG A 61 4.99 17.42 9.85
CA ARG A 61 4.11 18.48 9.33
C ARG A 61 4.73 19.26 8.17
N LYS A 62 6.06 19.43 8.14
CA LYS A 62 6.76 20.03 7.00
C LYS A 62 6.74 19.10 5.78
N LEU A 63 6.91 17.80 6.01
CA LEU A 63 6.78 16.77 4.98
C LEU A 63 5.34 16.63 4.49
N GLY A 64 4.35 16.61 5.36
CA GLY A 64 2.91 16.50 5.02
C GLY A 64 2.34 17.72 4.30
N ARG A 65 2.99 18.90 4.39
CA ARG A 65 2.67 20.05 3.53
C ARG A 65 3.20 19.93 2.10
N GLN A 66 4.06 18.94 1.82
CA GLN A 66 4.65 18.71 0.49
C GLN A 66 4.42 17.29 -0.03
N ALA A 67 4.06 16.34 0.83
CA ALA A 67 3.47 15.08 0.42
C ALA A 67 2.07 15.40 -0.13
N PRO A 68 1.82 15.19 -1.43
CA PRO A 68 0.44 15.20 -1.86
C PRO A 68 -0.24 14.06 -1.08
N GLY A 69 -1.44 14.29 -0.53
CA GLY A 69 -2.27 13.26 0.13
C GLY A 69 -2.42 13.32 1.66
N ALA A 70 -1.72 14.16 2.42
CA ALA A 70 -1.85 14.20 3.88
C ALA A 70 -2.29 15.58 4.43
N GLY A 71 -3.27 16.20 3.78
CA GLY A 71 -3.94 17.39 4.28
C GLY A 71 -5.04 17.06 5.29
N GLY A 72 -4.79 17.35 6.57
CA GLY A 72 -5.74 17.92 7.53
C GLY A 72 -7.04 17.16 7.89
N GLU A 73 -7.19 16.84 9.19
CA GLU A 73 -8.47 16.67 9.91
C GLU A 73 -9.34 15.43 9.64
N GLY A 74 -9.20 14.76 8.49
CA GLY A 74 -10.01 13.58 8.17
C GLY A 74 -9.73 12.36 9.08
N TRP A 75 -8.45 12.03 9.30
CA TRP A 75 -8.07 10.81 10.01
C TRP A 75 -8.44 10.82 11.51
N LEU A 76 -8.48 12.00 12.15
CA LEU A 76 -8.93 12.15 13.55
C LEU A 76 -10.42 11.84 13.70
N ARG A 77 -11.23 12.21 12.69
CA ARG A 77 -12.66 11.87 12.64
C ARG A 77 -12.86 10.37 12.39
N VAL A 78 -12.06 9.78 11.51
CA VAL A 78 -12.09 8.32 11.27
C VAL A 78 -11.64 7.55 12.51
N ALA A 79 -10.58 8.00 13.19
CA ALA A 79 -10.08 7.35 14.41
C ALA A 79 -11.07 7.46 15.58
N THR A 80 -11.72 8.62 15.76
CA THR A 80 -12.76 8.80 16.79
C THR A 80 -14.02 8.00 16.46
N LEU A 81 -14.47 7.96 15.20
CA LEU A 81 -15.58 7.11 14.78
C LEU A 81 -15.26 5.62 14.91
N ALA A 82 -14.03 5.19 14.62
CA ALA A 82 -13.59 3.81 14.80
C ALA A 82 -13.54 3.42 16.30
N LEU A 83 -13.09 4.32 17.18
CA LEU A 83 -13.09 4.08 18.62
C LEU A 83 -14.51 4.00 19.21
N VAL A 84 -15.41 4.90 18.78
CA VAL A 84 -16.82 4.87 19.20
C VAL A 84 -17.52 3.62 18.63
N GLY A 85 -17.26 3.28 17.37
CA GLY A 85 -17.75 2.05 16.74
C GLY A 85 -17.30 0.81 17.50
N SER A 86 -16.00 0.69 17.79
CA SER A 86 -15.45 -0.41 18.61
C SER A 86 -16.06 -0.47 20.01
N LEU A 87 -16.31 0.68 20.66
CA LEU A 87 -16.94 0.71 21.97
C LEU A 87 -18.41 0.24 21.93
N VAL A 88 -19.17 0.65 20.91
CA VAL A 88 -20.56 0.21 20.70
C VAL A 88 -20.62 -1.28 20.38
N ILE A 89 -19.70 -1.78 19.55
CA ILE A 89 -19.57 -3.20 19.23
C ILE A 89 -19.23 -4.01 20.49
N LEU A 90 -18.28 -3.55 21.32
CA LEU A 90 -17.90 -4.23 22.56
C LEU A 90 -19.03 -4.22 23.59
N LEU A 91 -19.78 -3.11 23.72
CA LEU A 91 -20.94 -3.03 24.60
C LEU A 91 -22.08 -3.92 24.09
N GLY A 92 -22.31 -3.96 22.77
CA GLY A 92 -23.28 -4.86 22.13
C GLY A 92 -22.94 -6.33 22.32
N LEU A 93 -21.67 -6.72 22.12
CA LEU A 93 -21.16 -8.07 22.40
C LEU A 93 -21.30 -8.45 23.87
N ASN A 94 -21.00 -7.53 24.79
CA ASN A 94 -21.14 -7.78 26.23
C ASN A 94 -22.61 -7.98 26.65
N VAL A 95 -23.54 -7.25 26.03
CA VAL A 95 -24.99 -7.42 26.25
C VAL A 95 -25.50 -8.71 25.60
N ALA A 96 -25.05 -9.04 24.38
CA ALA A 96 -25.39 -10.27 23.68
C ALA A 96 -24.91 -11.51 24.44
N LEU A 97 -23.69 -11.50 24.99
CA LEU A 97 -23.16 -12.57 25.84
C LEU A 97 -23.92 -12.73 27.17
N ARG A 98 -24.66 -11.71 27.62
CA ARG A 98 -25.48 -11.74 28.84
C ARG A 98 -26.92 -12.18 28.61
N LEU A 99 -27.43 -12.07 27.37
CA LEU A 99 -28.82 -12.38 27.04
C LEU A 99 -28.97 -13.59 26.09
N GLY A 100 -27.90 -14.02 25.41
CA GLY A 100 -27.90 -15.09 24.41
C GLY A 100 -27.40 -16.42 24.95
N GLY A 101 -28.09 -16.99 25.93
CA GLY A 101 -28.14 -18.45 26.07
C GLY A 101 -29.19 -18.97 25.10
N GLY A 102 -28.84 -19.08 23.82
CA GLY A 102 -29.71 -19.55 22.75
C GLY A 102 -28.91 -20.45 21.83
N ASP A 103 -29.51 -21.59 21.50
CA ASP A 103 -28.86 -22.76 20.94
C ASP A 103 -28.02 -22.46 19.68
N ALA A 104 -26.87 -23.13 19.59
CA ALA A 104 -25.96 -23.04 18.46
C ALA A 104 -26.63 -23.60 17.20
N GLU A 105 -27.26 -22.72 16.43
CA GLU A 105 -27.70 -23.03 15.08
C GLU A 105 -26.47 -22.94 14.17
N GLU A 106 -26.03 -24.12 13.71
CA GLU A 106 -24.99 -24.32 12.72
C GLU A 106 -25.38 -23.60 11.43
N VAL A 107 -24.96 -22.34 11.28
CA VAL A 107 -25.12 -21.57 10.06
C VAL A 107 -24.20 -22.20 9.02
N ALA A 108 -24.77 -23.02 8.16
CA ALA A 108 -24.12 -23.56 6.98
C ALA A 108 -23.43 -22.42 6.21
N ALA A 109 -22.13 -22.58 5.98
CA ALA A 109 -21.33 -21.66 5.20
C ALA A 109 -22.01 -21.40 3.84
N PRO A 110 -22.06 -20.13 3.35
CA PRO A 110 -22.56 -19.88 2.01
C PRO A 110 -21.70 -20.67 1.03
N THR A 111 -22.34 -21.54 0.26
CA THR A 111 -21.71 -22.24 -0.86
C THR A 111 -21.16 -21.18 -1.80
N ALA A 112 -19.83 -21.00 -1.78
CA ALA A 112 -19.14 -20.17 -2.74
C ALA A 112 -19.41 -20.73 -4.13
N THR A 113 -20.17 -19.98 -4.93
CA THR A 113 -20.32 -20.28 -6.36
C THR A 113 -18.90 -20.20 -6.96
N PRO A 114 -18.43 -21.18 -7.74
CA PRO A 114 -17.12 -21.09 -8.34
C PRO A 114 -17.05 -19.84 -9.21
N GLU A 115 -16.22 -18.88 -8.80
CA GLU A 115 -15.95 -17.69 -9.61
C GLU A 115 -15.16 -18.13 -10.84
N THR A 116 -15.57 -17.68 -12.03
CA THR A 116 -14.85 -17.95 -13.27
C THR A 116 -13.91 -16.79 -13.61
N PRO A 117 -12.71 -17.06 -14.14
CA PRO A 117 -11.81 -16.01 -14.63
C PRO A 117 -12.50 -15.15 -15.71
N THR A 118 -12.13 -13.87 -15.76
CA THR A 118 -12.58 -12.94 -16.81
C THR A 118 -11.95 -13.36 -18.11
N ASP A 119 -12.69 -13.24 -19.23
CA ASP A 119 -12.11 -13.49 -20.55
C ASP A 119 -10.85 -12.63 -20.79
N ARG A 120 -9.78 -13.27 -21.25
CA ARG A 120 -8.47 -12.64 -21.43
C ARG A 120 -8.51 -11.48 -22.42
N ASP A 121 -9.26 -11.60 -23.51
CA ASP A 121 -9.33 -10.57 -24.54
C ASP A 121 -10.10 -9.34 -24.03
N VAL A 122 -11.10 -9.56 -23.16
CA VAL A 122 -11.78 -8.48 -22.45
C VAL A 122 -10.79 -7.72 -21.58
N LEU A 123 -9.99 -8.41 -20.76
CA LEU A 123 -8.99 -7.74 -19.92
C LEU A 123 -7.94 -6.99 -20.75
N LEU A 124 -7.42 -7.59 -21.83
CA LEU A 124 -6.46 -6.91 -22.72
C LEU A 124 -7.04 -5.62 -23.31
N SER A 125 -8.28 -5.67 -23.81
CA SER A 125 -8.94 -4.48 -24.37
C SER A 125 -9.13 -3.37 -23.34
N GLN A 126 -9.46 -3.73 -22.09
CA GLN A 126 -9.59 -2.77 -20.99
C GLN A 126 -8.27 -2.08 -20.67
N TYR A 127 -7.17 -2.85 -20.54
CA TYR A 127 -5.85 -2.27 -20.23
C TYR A 127 -5.26 -1.48 -21.40
N GLN A 128 -5.48 -1.90 -22.64
CA GLN A 128 -5.13 -1.11 -23.83
C GLN A 128 -5.83 0.25 -23.83
N ASN A 129 -7.13 0.26 -23.57
CA ASN A 129 -7.90 1.51 -23.51
C ASN A 129 -7.42 2.41 -22.37
N LEU A 130 -7.14 1.84 -21.20
CA LEU A 130 -6.61 2.57 -20.04
C LEU A 130 -5.25 3.23 -20.36
N LEU A 131 -4.33 2.47 -20.95
CA LEU A 131 -3.02 2.97 -21.38
C LEU A 131 -3.16 4.10 -22.39
N GLN A 132 -4.01 3.93 -23.41
CA GLN A 132 -4.24 4.92 -24.45
C GLN A 132 -4.80 6.24 -23.88
N GLN A 133 -5.76 6.16 -22.95
CA GLN A 133 -6.31 7.34 -22.28
C GLN A 133 -5.23 8.08 -21.46
N ALA A 134 -4.42 7.35 -20.70
CA ALA A 134 -3.36 7.94 -19.90
C ALA A 134 -2.30 8.63 -20.76
N GLN A 135 -1.87 7.99 -21.85
CA GLN A 135 -0.94 8.57 -22.81
C GLN A 135 -1.52 9.82 -23.49
N ALA A 136 -2.81 9.80 -23.84
CA ALA A 136 -3.49 10.95 -24.44
C ALA A 136 -3.53 12.15 -23.47
N ASP A 137 -3.83 11.92 -22.20
CA ASP A 137 -3.86 12.98 -21.18
C ASP A 137 -2.48 13.60 -20.96
N VAL A 138 -1.44 12.77 -20.86
CA VAL A 138 -0.05 13.23 -20.75
C VAL A 138 0.32 14.07 -21.99
N ALA A 139 0.05 13.57 -23.19
CA ALA A 139 0.34 14.29 -24.43
C ALA A 139 -0.40 15.63 -24.52
N ALA A 140 -1.67 15.66 -24.11
CA ALA A 140 -2.46 16.88 -24.08
C ALA A 140 -1.88 17.92 -23.11
N MET A 141 -1.48 17.50 -21.91
CA MET A 141 -0.82 18.37 -20.94
C MET A 141 0.52 18.90 -21.47
N ARG A 142 1.33 18.05 -22.12
CA ARG A 142 2.61 18.44 -22.73
C ARG A 142 2.46 19.45 -23.85
N ALA A 143 1.45 19.30 -24.71
CA ALA A 143 1.20 20.19 -25.84
C ALA A 143 0.87 21.63 -25.38
N GLU A 144 0.19 21.75 -24.26
CA GLU A 144 -0.19 23.02 -23.64
C GLU A 144 0.97 23.67 -22.89
N TRP A 145 1.94 22.86 -22.47
CA TRP A 145 3.13 23.27 -21.72
C TRP A 145 4.20 23.91 -22.61
N ASN A 146 3.87 24.99 -23.30
CA ASN A 146 4.86 25.74 -24.07
C ASN A 146 5.57 26.74 -23.14
N LEU A 147 6.69 26.30 -22.52
CA LEU A 147 7.50 27.02 -21.53
C LEU A 147 7.88 28.46 -21.90
N GLY A 148 7.78 28.85 -23.18
CA GLY A 148 8.08 30.21 -23.64
C GLY A 148 7.05 31.30 -23.27
N ALA A 149 5.80 30.94 -22.95
CA ALA A 149 4.74 31.92 -22.70
C ALA A 149 4.31 32.04 -21.22
N GLY A 150 4.70 31.09 -20.36
CA GLY A 150 4.32 31.09 -18.93
C GLY A 150 2.80 31.08 -18.69
N GLN A 151 2.02 30.54 -19.64
CA GLN A 151 0.57 30.61 -19.64
C GLN A 151 -0.02 29.30 -20.15
N LEU A 152 -0.83 28.65 -19.32
CA LEU A 152 -1.68 27.51 -19.71
C LEU A 152 -2.89 28.05 -20.48
N THR A 153 -3.24 27.43 -21.61
CA THR A 153 -4.44 27.85 -22.37
C THR A 153 -5.69 27.07 -21.94
N CYS A 154 -5.50 25.96 -21.24
CA CYS A 154 -6.57 25.13 -20.69
C CYS A 154 -7.58 24.66 -21.76
N ALA A 155 -7.13 24.51 -23.02
CA ALA A 155 -7.97 24.05 -24.12
C ALA A 155 -8.03 22.51 -24.18
N ALA A 156 -7.02 21.83 -23.65
CA ALA A 156 -7.00 20.37 -23.55
C ALA A 156 -8.11 19.82 -22.64
N THR A 157 -8.82 18.80 -23.14
CA THR A 157 -9.78 17.99 -22.38
C THR A 157 -9.10 16.69 -21.96
N LEU A 158 -9.09 16.40 -20.66
CA LEU A 158 -8.48 15.20 -20.09
C LEU A 158 -9.52 14.09 -19.89
N ASN A 159 -9.16 12.85 -20.22
CA ASN A 159 -9.95 11.64 -20.08
C ASN A 159 -10.09 11.19 -18.61
N ARG A 160 -9.07 11.44 -17.78
CA ARG A 160 -9.04 11.10 -16.34
C ARG A 160 -9.21 9.60 -16.09
N PRO A 161 -8.34 8.77 -16.70
CA PRO A 161 -8.41 7.32 -16.56
C PRO A 161 -8.36 6.90 -15.08
N GLN A 162 -9.09 5.84 -14.70
CA GLN A 162 -9.03 5.28 -13.34
C GLN A 162 -8.29 3.94 -13.34
N PRO A 163 -7.53 3.60 -12.29
CA PRO A 163 -6.89 2.30 -12.17
C PRO A 163 -7.93 1.16 -12.22
N ILE A 164 -7.56 0.04 -12.84
CA ILE A 164 -8.40 -1.16 -12.91
C ILE A 164 -7.77 -2.23 -12.02
N GLU A 165 -8.40 -2.50 -10.87
CA GLU A 165 -7.96 -3.55 -9.96
C GLU A 165 -8.19 -4.94 -10.59
N MET A 166 -7.13 -5.75 -10.60
CA MET A 166 -7.18 -7.11 -11.11
C MET A 166 -7.81 -8.01 -10.04
N ARG A 167 -8.80 -8.83 -10.42
CA ARG A 167 -9.42 -9.75 -9.47
C ARG A 167 -8.41 -10.82 -9.06
N PRO A 168 -8.46 -11.35 -7.82
CA PRO A 168 -7.51 -12.38 -7.37
C PRO A 168 -7.49 -13.63 -8.25
N ILE A 169 -8.65 -14.02 -8.80
CA ILE A 169 -8.74 -15.16 -9.72
C ILE A 169 -8.07 -14.86 -11.07
N ASP A 170 -8.22 -13.64 -11.58
CA ASP A 170 -7.61 -13.23 -12.85
C ASP A 170 -6.08 -13.13 -12.69
N ASP A 171 -5.60 -12.58 -11.56
CA ASP A 171 -4.17 -12.44 -11.23
C ASP A 171 -3.46 -13.80 -11.16
N GLN A 172 -4.13 -14.80 -10.59
CA GLN A 172 -3.62 -16.17 -10.56
C GLN A 172 -3.70 -16.87 -11.92
N THR A 173 -4.71 -16.55 -12.73
CA THR A 173 -4.95 -17.21 -14.03
C THR A 173 -3.98 -16.70 -15.11
N TYR A 174 -3.63 -15.40 -15.11
CA TYR A 174 -2.88 -14.74 -16.18
C TYR A 174 -1.51 -14.21 -15.72
N PRO A 175 -0.46 -15.06 -15.69
CA PRO A 175 0.86 -14.68 -15.18
C PRO A 175 1.60 -13.65 -16.06
N ASP A 176 1.17 -13.48 -17.31
CA ASP A 176 1.70 -12.49 -18.26
C ASP A 176 1.19 -11.06 -18.02
N PHE A 177 0.27 -10.86 -17.07
CA PHE A 177 -0.33 -9.56 -16.76
C PHE A 177 0.46 -8.75 -15.72
N GLY A 178 1.73 -9.10 -15.49
CA GLY A 178 2.62 -8.42 -14.54
C GLY A 178 2.88 -6.92 -14.83
N PHE A 179 2.40 -6.40 -15.96
CA PHE A 179 2.43 -4.98 -16.30
C PHE A 179 1.32 -4.16 -15.61
N VAL A 180 0.23 -4.81 -15.15
CA VAL A 180 -0.95 -4.14 -14.58
C VAL A 180 -0.62 -3.26 -13.36
N PRO A 181 0.20 -3.70 -12.38
CA PRO A 181 0.58 -2.84 -11.26
C PRO A 181 1.32 -1.57 -11.70
N THR A 182 2.20 -1.69 -12.69
CA THR A 182 2.96 -0.56 -13.27
C THR A 182 2.02 0.43 -13.95
N LEU A 183 1.05 -0.05 -14.74
CA LEU A 183 0.04 0.79 -15.38
C LEU A 183 -0.83 1.51 -14.36
N ASN A 184 -1.35 0.78 -13.36
CA ASN A 184 -2.19 1.34 -12.31
C ASN A 184 -1.44 2.38 -11.46
N GLN A 185 -0.14 2.17 -11.22
CA GLN A 185 0.70 3.15 -10.54
C GLN A 185 0.87 4.43 -11.39
N ALA A 186 1.09 4.30 -12.70
CA ALA A 186 1.20 5.43 -13.61
C ALA A 186 -0.08 6.27 -13.62
N VAL A 187 -1.23 5.60 -13.75
CA VAL A 187 -2.56 6.24 -13.73
C VAL A 187 -2.83 6.90 -12.37
N THR A 188 -2.46 6.25 -11.26
CA THR A 188 -2.59 6.84 -9.93
C THR A 188 -1.76 8.11 -9.79
N ASN A 189 -0.50 8.09 -10.21
CA ASN A 189 0.40 9.26 -10.16
C ASN A 189 -0.12 10.40 -11.04
N LEU A 190 -0.64 10.06 -12.23
CA LEU A 190 -1.26 11.01 -13.16
C LEU A 190 -2.47 11.73 -12.55
N ASN A 191 -3.37 10.96 -11.93
CA ASN A 191 -4.54 11.52 -11.25
C ASN A 191 -4.18 12.34 -10.02
N PHE A 192 -3.09 11.98 -9.34
CA PHE A 192 -2.81 12.56 -8.05
C PHE A 192 -2.25 13.98 -8.11
N PHE A 193 -1.32 14.21 -9.05
CA PHE A 193 -0.62 15.48 -9.11
C PHE A 193 -0.86 16.24 -10.43
N PRO A 194 -0.46 15.76 -11.62
CA PRO A 194 -0.66 16.52 -12.85
C PRO A 194 -2.13 16.89 -13.13
N ILE A 195 -3.05 15.94 -13.02
CA ILE A 195 -4.48 16.18 -13.27
C ILE A 195 -5.07 17.14 -12.22
N ARG A 196 -4.71 16.99 -10.95
CA ARG A 196 -5.22 17.87 -9.87
C ARG A 196 -4.67 19.28 -10.00
N PHE A 197 -3.40 19.40 -10.36
CA PHE A 197 -2.80 20.69 -10.70
C PHE A 197 -3.53 21.33 -11.88
N TRP A 198 -3.79 20.56 -12.94
CA TRP A 198 -4.53 21.01 -14.12
C TRP A 198 -5.92 21.53 -13.73
N ASP A 199 -6.66 20.79 -12.91
CA ASP A 199 -7.99 21.17 -12.44
C ASP A 199 -7.99 22.51 -11.74
N VAL A 200 -7.08 22.72 -10.80
CA VAL A 200 -6.99 23.98 -10.05
C VAL A 200 -6.54 25.12 -10.96
N ALA A 201 -5.51 24.89 -11.77
CA ALA A 201 -4.95 25.91 -12.65
C ALA A 201 -5.97 26.39 -13.70
N CYS A 202 -6.82 25.49 -14.18
CA CYS A 202 -7.80 25.77 -15.23
C CYS A 202 -9.19 26.15 -14.70
N ALA A 203 -9.58 25.75 -13.49
CA ALA A 203 -10.87 26.12 -12.90
C ALA A 203 -10.87 27.56 -12.33
N ASP A 204 -9.82 27.93 -11.58
CA ASP A 204 -9.80 29.20 -10.86
C ASP A 204 -9.19 30.35 -11.69
N GLY A 205 -8.69 30.05 -12.89
CA GLY A 205 -7.87 30.98 -13.68
C GLY A 205 -6.58 31.41 -12.98
N THR A 206 -6.28 30.81 -11.83
CA THR A 206 -5.05 31.08 -11.08
C THR A 206 -3.92 30.28 -11.72
N ARG A 207 -2.87 30.99 -12.14
CA ARG A 207 -1.65 30.31 -12.56
C ARG A 207 -1.01 29.75 -11.30
N GLY A 208 -0.91 28.42 -11.22
CA GLY A 208 -0.04 27.79 -10.23
C GLY A 208 1.36 28.40 -10.28
N THR A 209 2.11 28.27 -9.19
CA THR A 209 3.49 28.80 -9.16
C THR A 209 4.33 28.15 -10.26
N VAL A 210 5.31 28.89 -10.79
CA VAL A 210 6.28 28.35 -11.77
C VAL A 210 6.93 27.05 -11.23
N GLN A 211 7.15 26.95 -9.92
CA GLN A 211 7.71 25.75 -9.31
C GLN A 211 6.74 24.55 -9.37
N GLN A 212 5.48 24.72 -8.94
CA GLN A 212 4.47 23.65 -9.07
C GLN A 212 4.32 23.20 -10.52
N ALA A 213 4.54 24.13 -11.43
CA ALA A 213 4.45 23.88 -12.83
C ALA A 213 5.62 22.98 -13.29
N ILE A 214 6.85 23.32 -12.92
CA ILE A 214 8.04 22.49 -13.14
C ILE A 214 7.86 21.11 -12.50
N ASP A 215 7.40 21.06 -11.25
CA ASP A 215 7.15 19.81 -10.53
C ASP A 215 6.14 18.92 -11.28
N ALA A 216 5.11 19.51 -11.89
CA ALA A 216 4.11 18.76 -12.67
C ALA A 216 4.71 18.21 -13.96
N SER A 217 5.52 19.00 -14.65
CA SER A 217 6.24 18.57 -15.85
C SER A 217 7.27 17.46 -15.55
N ASP A 218 7.97 17.55 -14.42
CA ASP A 218 8.92 16.52 -13.99
C ASP A 218 8.19 15.22 -13.65
N GLU A 219 7.04 15.30 -12.98
CA GLU A 219 6.24 14.13 -12.66
C GLU A 219 5.63 13.48 -13.92
N LEU A 220 5.20 14.28 -14.91
CA LEU A 220 4.79 13.75 -16.23
C LEU A 220 5.91 12.94 -16.89
N THR A 221 7.18 13.36 -16.77
CA THR A 221 8.34 12.61 -17.31
C THR A 221 8.49 11.23 -16.65
N ARG A 222 8.25 11.16 -15.33
CA ARG A 222 8.26 9.88 -14.62
C ARG A 222 7.09 9.01 -15.05
N ILE A 223 5.90 9.58 -15.15
CA ILE A 223 4.69 8.86 -15.60
C ILE A 223 4.88 8.30 -17.01
N GLU A 224 5.45 9.08 -17.94
CA GLU A 224 5.79 8.60 -19.30
C GLU A 224 6.67 7.36 -19.26
N THR A 225 7.63 7.31 -18.34
CA THR A 225 8.50 6.14 -18.15
C THR A 225 7.71 4.91 -17.67
N PHE A 226 6.82 5.08 -16.68
CA PHE A 226 5.95 3.99 -16.22
C PHE A 226 4.98 3.52 -17.31
N LEU A 227 4.39 4.45 -18.08
CA LEU A 227 3.49 4.12 -19.18
C LEU A 227 4.23 3.36 -20.28
N ALA A 228 5.45 3.76 -20.64
CA ALA A 228 6.27 3.02 -21.61
C ALA A 228 6.64 1.61 -21.12
N GLN A 229 6.94 1.43 -19.84
CA GLN A 229 7.19 0.11 -19.27
C GLN A 229 5.93 -0.76 -19.28
N ALA A 230 4.77 -0.18 -18.93
CA ALA A 230 3.48 -0.87 -19.00
C ALA A 230 3.11 -1.26 -20.44
N GLU A 231 3.36 -0.38 -21.41
CA GLU A 231 3.15 -0.63 -22.84
C GLU A 231 4.01 -1.80 -23.35
N GLN A 232 5.27 -1.87 -22.94
CA GLN A 232 6.14 -3.00 -23.28
C GLN A 232 5.60 -4.31 -22.72
N GLY A 233 5.19 -4.33 -21.45
CA GLY A 233 4.62 -5.53 -20.84
C GLY A 233 3.27 -5.94 -21.45
N LEU A 234 2.43 -4.97 -21.80
CA LEU A 234 1.17 -5.22 -22.52
C LEU A 234 1.43 -5.78 -23.92
N THR A 235 2.39 -5.21 -24.66
CA THR A 235 2.82 -5.71 -25.97
C THR A 235 3.34 -7.14 -25.86
N GLN A 236 4.19 -7.41 -24.87
CA GLN A 236 4.71 -8.74 -24.61
C GLN A 236 3.60 -9.77 -24.34
N ALA A 237 2.57 -9.39 -23.56
CA ALA A 237 1.43 -10.25 -23.30
C ALA A 237 0.60 -10.52 -24.57
N ILE A 238 0.51 -9.55 -25.48
CA ILE A 238 -0.22 -9.71 -26.76
C ILE A 238 0.57 -10.59 -27.73
N GLU A 239 1.86 -10.33 -27.91
CA GLU A 239 2.70 -10.97 -28.93
C GLU A 239 3.17 -12.38 -28.53
N ASN A 240 3.37 -12.62 -27.23
CA ASN A 240 3.84 -13.90 -26.71
C ASN A 240 3.06 -14.28 -25.44
N PRO A 241 1.81 -14.72 -25.58
CA PRO A 241 0.94 -15.03 -24.45
C PRO A 241 1.44 -16.25 -23.67
N LEU A 242 1.41 -16.16 -22.34
CA LEU A 242 1.62 -17.34 -21.49
C LEU A 242 0.33 -18.16 -21.41
N MET A 243 0.47 -19.48 -21.20
CA MET A 243 -0.69 -20.33 -21.01
C MET A 243 -1.40 -19.98 -19.69
N PRO A 244 -2.74 -19.81 -19.70
CA PRO A 244 -3.51 -19.59 -18.48
C PRO A 244 -3.34 -20.75 -17.49
N ILE A 245 -3.25 -20.42 -16.21
CA ILE A 245 -3.18 -21.40 -15.13
C ILE A 245 -4.59 -21.86 -14.77
N ASP A 246 -4.82 -23.17 -14.73
CA ASP A 246 -6.10 -23.72 -14.27
C ASP A 246 -6.18 -23.66 -12.74
N VAL A 247 -6.88 -22.64 -12.24
CA VAL A 247 -7.14 -22.41 -10.82
C VAL A 247 -8.38 -23.16 -10.31
N SER A 248 -9.04 -23.97 -11.15
CA SER A 248 -10.25 -24.72 -10.81
C SER A 248 -9.96 -26.08 -10.16
N ALA A 249 -8.69 -26.52 -10.15
CA ALA A 249 -8.30 -27.79 -9.57
C ALA A 249 -8.19 -27.68 -8.03
N PRO A 250 -8.88 -28.53 -7.24
CA PRO A 250 -8.73 -28.53 -5.80
C PRO A 250 -7.27 -28.86 -5.45
N GLU A 251 -6.70 -28.04 -4.58
CA GLU A 251 -5.38 -28.23 -4.01
C GLU A 251 -5.28 -29.67 -3.49
N ALA A 252 -4.36 -30.47 -4.07
CA ALA A 252 -4.16 -31.83 -3.61
C ALA A 252 -3.83 -31.79 -2.12
N PRO A 253 -4.45 -32.65 -1.27
CA PRO A 253 -4.19 -32.60 0.15
C PRO A 253 -2.69 -32.76 0.41
N THR A 254 -2.10 -31.75 1.05
CA THR A 254 -0.77 -31.82 1.63
C THR A 254 -0.72 -33.11 2.46
N PRO A 255 0.27 -34.00 2.28
CA PRO A 255 0.37 -35.18 3.11
C PRO A 255 0.54 -34.70 4.55
N GLU A 256 -0.52 -34.91 5.33
CA GLU A 256 -0.57 -34.68 6.76
C GLU A 256 0.62 -35.44 7.36
N SER A 257 1.63 -34.70 7.82
CA SER A 257 2.76 -35.30 8.51
C SER A 257 2.24 -35.84 9.83
N THR A 258 1.89 -37.13 9.84
CA THR A 258 1.59 -37.88 11.06
C THR A 258 2.72 -37.64 12.06
N PRO A 259 2.47 -37.03 13.23
CA PRO A 259 3.47 -36.93 14.27
C PRO A 259 3.87 -38.35 14.70
N ALA A 260 5.16 -38.67 14.61
CA ALA A 260 5.68 -39.92 15.13
C ALA A 260 5.31 -40.04 16.62
N GLU A 261 4.56 -41.08 16.96
CA GLU A 261 4.16 -41.42 18.33
C GLU A 261 5.43 -41.66 19.16
N LEU A 262 5.65 -40.83 20.18
CA LEU A 262 6.72 -41.04 21.16
C LEU A 262 6.43 -42.33 21.93
N PRO A 263 7.38 -43.27 22.07
CA PRO A 263 7.15 -44.46 22.89
C PRO A 263 6.99 -44.07 24.36
N THR A 264 5.88 -44.52 24.96
CA THR A 264 5.53 -44.39 26.38
C THR A 264 6.62 -45.03 27.26
N PRO A 265 7.06 -44.37 28.35
CA PRO A 265 8.03 -44.97 29.27
C PRO A 265 7.40 -46.13 30.06
N GLU A 266 8.05 -47.28 29.99
CA GLU A 266 7.71 -48.52 30.69
C GLU A 266 7.84 -48.32 32.22
N ALA A 267 6.84 -48.79 32.98
CA ALA A 267 6.80 -48.68 34.43
C ALA A 267 7.88 -49.54 35.10
N PRO A 268 8.44 -49.13 36.26
CA PRO A 268 9.53 -49.85 36.89
C PRO A 268 9.04 -51.17 37.53
N ALA A 269 9.83 -52.23 37.32
CA ALA A 269 9.61 -53.55 37.88
C ALA A 269 9.60 -53.53 39.42
N THR A 270 8.55 -54.08 40.01
CA THR A 270 8.45 -54.39 41.44
C THR A 270 9.38 -55.54 41.81
N GLU A 271 10.34 -55.29 42.71
CA GLU A 271 11.13 -56.32 43.39
C GLU A 271 10.24 -57.19 44.31
N PRO A 272 10.42 -58.52 44.34
CA PRO A 272 9.74 -59.37 45.30
C PRO A 272 10.46 -59.38 46.66
N THR A 273 9.67 -59.21 47.71
CA THR A 273 10.04 -59.29 49.13
C THR A 273 10.48 -60.71 49.54
N PRO A 274 11.49 -60.89 50.41
CA PRO A 274 11.96 -62.22 50.83
C PRO A 274 11.06 -62.84 51.91
N THR A 275 10.88 -64.16 51.86
CA THR A 275 10.24 -64.97 52.91
C THR A 275 11.28 -65.93 53.51
N PRO A 276 11.30 -66.18 54.84
CA PRO A 276 12.44 -66.79 55.53
C PRO A 276 12.30 -68.30 55.83
N GLU A 277 13.32 -68.83 56.53
CA GLU A 277 13.49 -70.15 57.19
C GLU A 277 14.09 -71.26 56.30
N GLY A 278 15.11 -72.03 56.70
CA GLY A 278 15.63 -72.37 58.02
C GLY A 278 15.55 -73.90 58.20
N GLY A 279 16.68 -74.60 58.16
CA GLY A 279 16.80 -76.06 58.34
C GLY A 279 18.14 -76.61 57.91
#